data_AF-A0A0P0YX90-F1
#
_entry.id   AF-A0A0P0YX90-F1
#
_cell.length_a   1.000
_cell.length_b   1.000
_cell.length_c   1.000
_cell.angle_alpha   90.00
_cell.angle_beta   90.00
_cell.angle_gamma   90.00
#
_symmetry.space_group_name_H-M   'P 1'
#
loop_
_entity.id
_entity.type
_entity.pdbx_description
1 polymer ?
#
loop_
_entity_poly.entity_id
_entity_poly.type
_entity_poly.pdbx_seq_one_letter_code
_entity_poly.pdbx_strand_id
1 'polypeptide(L)' 'MANVKNVTDRPLALPTGGIIPAGRTLRIDNWDGLQSHPIVKGWIAAKAVEVQKEKPAPEAKADKPSRGS' A
#
# COMPACT_ATOMS: atom_id res chain seq x y z
N MET A 1 0.71 -1.44 -8.46
CA MET A 1 0.15 -0.06 -8.42
C MET A 1 -0.78 0.06 -7.22
N ALA A 2 -0.77 1.19 -6.50
CA ALA A 2 -1.74 1.49 -5.47
C ALA A 2 -2.04 2.99 -5.41
N ASN A 3 -3.28 3.34 -5.05
CA ASN A 3 -3.67 4.70 -4.74
C ASN A 3 -3.47 4.92 -3.24
N VAL A 4 -2.64 5.88 -2.88
CA VAL A 4 -2.25 6.17 -1.51
C VAL A 4 -2.75 7.55 -1.16
N LYS A 5 -3.74 7.61 -0.28
CA LYS A 5 -4.29 8.84 0.24
C LYS A 5 -3.58 9.21 1.53
N ASN A 6 -3.03 10.41 1.57
CA ASN A 6 -2.52 10.99 2.81
C ASN A 6 -3.71 11.50 3.63
N VAL A 7 -3.89 10.93 4.83
CA VAL A 7 -4.96 11.30 5.76
C VAL A 7 -4.47 12.31 6.80
N THR A 8 -3.16 12.56 6.84
CA THR A 8 -2.55 13.54 7.73
C THR A 8 -2.61 14.95 7.16
N ASP A 9 -2.46 15.91 8.06
CA ASP A 9 -2.38 17.34 7.76
C ASP A 9 -0.99 17.77 7.26
N ARG A 10 -0.02 16.84 7.19
CA ARG A 10 1.35 17.12 6.75
C ARG A 10 1.71 16.37 5.46
N PRO A 11 2.53 16.97 4.58
CA PRO A 11 3.04 16.26 3.42
C PRO A 11 3.92 15.08 3.87
N LEU A 12 3.71 13.91 3.27
CA LEU A 12 4.49 12.71 3.54
C LEU A 12 5.52 12.51 2.44
N ALA A 13 6.81 12.60 2.79
CA ALA A 13 7.91 12.41 1.86
C ALA A 13 8.18 10.92 1.64
N LEU A 14 7.98 10.44 0.41
CA LEU A 14 8.29 9.08 0.02
C LEU A 14 9.81 8.88 0.00
N PRO A 15 10.30 7.70 0.41
CA PRO A 15 11.72 7.37 0.34
C PRO A 15 12.24 7.30 -1.11
N THR A 16 11.36 7.24 -2.11
CA THR A 16 11.70 7.34 -3.54
C THR A 16 11.88 8.77 -4.04
N GLY A 17 11.76 9.79 -3.16
CA GLY A 17 11.90 11.20 -3.52
C GLY A 17 10.59 11.89 -3.95
N GLY A 18 9.47 11.15 -4.01
CA GLY A 18 8.14 11.74 -4.20
C GLY A 18 7.59 12.35 -2.91
N ILE A 19 6.60 13.24 -3.00
CA ILE A 19 5.89 13.76 -1.84
C ILE A 19 4.40 13.50 -2.05
N ILE A 20 3.73 12.95 -1.03
CA ILE A 20 2.28 12.84 -0.99
C ILE A 20 1.74 14.06 -0.23
N PRO A 21 1.12 15.02 -0.92
CA PRO A 21 0.58 16.20 -0.25
C PRO A 21 -0.50 15.83 0.78
N ALA A 22 -0.62 16.65 1.83
CA ALA A 22 -1.62 16.46 2.89
C ALA A 22 -3.04 16.38 2.32
N GLY A 23 -3.85 15.45 2.83
CA GLY A 23 -5.25 15.26 2.39
C GLY A 23 -5.44 14.81 0.93
N ARG A 24 -4.37 14.54 0.18
CA ARG A 24 -4.43 14.19 -1.25
C ARG A 24 -4.14 12.72 -1.48
N THR A 25 -4.69 12.21 -2.58
CA THR A 25 -4.40 10.87 -3.07
C THR A 25 -3.34 10.93 -4.17
N LEU A 26 -2.29 10.13 -4.04
CA LEU A 26 -1.25 9.96 -5.04
C LEU A 26 -1.25 8.50 -5.53
N ARG A 27 -1.18 8.32 -6.84
CA ARG A 27 -1.01 7.00 -7.45
C ARG A 27 0.47 6.63 -7.44
N ILE A 28 0.79 5.46 -6.89
CA ILE A 28 2.15 4.95 -6.79
C ILE A 28 2.22 3.58 -7.47
N ASP A 29 2.93 3.50 -8.58
CA ASP A 29 3.07 2.26 -9.34
C ASP A 29 3.84 1.19 -8.57
N ASN A 30 4.99 1.57 -7.98
CA ASN A 30 5.86 0.68 -7.19
C ASN A 30 5.50 0.63 -5.69
N TRP A 31 4.21 0.61 -5.37
CA TRP A 31 3.77 0.56 -3.97
C TRP A 31 4.21 -0.71 -3.23
N ASP A 32 4.34 -1.83 -3.95
CA ASP A 32 4.63 -3.12 -3.34
C ASP A 32 6.05 -3.19 -2.74
N GLY A 33 7.04 -2.56 -3.38
CA GLY A 33 8.37 -2.38 -2.81
C GLY A 33 8.39 -1.33 -1.68
N LEU A 34 7.60 -0.27 -1.84
CA LEU A 34 7.53 0.83 -0.87
C LEU A 34 6.91 0.44 0.47
N GLN A 35 5.86 -0.39 0.48
CA GLN A 35 5.21 -0.84 1.72
C GLN A 35 6.15 -1.64 2.64
N SER A 36 7.22 -2.22 2.08
CA SER A 36 8.22 -2.97 2.86
C SER A 36 9.18 -2.02 3.62
N HIS A 37 9.29 -0.77 3.15
CA HIS A 37 10.18 0.24 3.71
C HIS A 37 9.73 0.65 5.13
N PRO A 38 10.65 0.79 6.09
CA PRO A 38 10.32 1.08 7.49
C PRO A 38 9.51 2.37 7.68
N ILE A 39 9.79 3.41 6.88
CA ILE A 39 9.06 4.68 6.90
C ILE A 39 7.58 4.48 6.54
N VAL A 40 7.31 3.73 5.45
CA VAL A 40 5.94 3.48 4.99
C VAL A 40 5.19 2.56 5.96
N LYS A 41 5.87 1.57 6.55
CA LYS A 41 5.32 0.77 7.65
C LYS A 41 4.92 1.64 8.83
N GLY A 42 5.73 2.64 9.19
CA GLY A 42 5.41 3.62 10.21
C GLY A 42 4.14 4.40 9.89
N TRP A 43 3.96 4.84 8.64
CA TRP A 43 2.74 5.54 8.23
C TRP A 43 1.49 4.65 8.26
N ILE A 44 1.61 3.39 7.84
CA ILE A 44 0.51 2.42 7.90
C ILE A 44 0.13 2.14 9.36
N ALA A 45 1.12 1.93 10.24
CA ALA A 45 0.90 1.72 11.67
C ALA A 45 0.28 2.94 12.35
N ALA A 46 0.69 4.14 11.96
CA ALA A 46 0.14 5.40 12.45
C ALA A 46 -1.20 5.79 11.82
N LYS A 47 -1.75 4.98 10.89
CA LYS A 47 -2.94 5.30 10.08
C LYS A 47 -2.84 6.66 9.37
N ALA A 48 -1.61 7.07 9.04
CA ALA A 48 -1.33 8.32 8.34
C ALA A 48 -1.69 8.26 6.85
N VAL A 49 -1.76 7.05 6.28
CA VAL A 49 -2.10 6.82 4.88
C VAL A 49 -3.20 5.77 4.72
N GLU A 50 -4.14 6.05 3.83
CA GLU A 50 -5.15 5.11 3.34
C GLU A 50 -4.67 4.55 2.01
N VAL A 51 -4.45 3.24 1.96
CA VAL A 51 -3.93 2.55 0.78
C VAL A 51 -5.06 1.78 0.11
N GLN A 52 -5.49 2.25 -1.05
CA GLN A 52 -6.33 1.49 -1.95
C GLN A 52 -5.45 0.79 -2.95
N LYS A 53 -5.07 -0.46 -2.63
CA LYS A 53 -4.45 -1.34 -3.61
C LYS A 53 -5.50 -1.67 -4.66
N GLU A 54 -5.25 -1.31 -5.90
CA GLU A 54 -5.90 -1.97 -7.02
C GLU A 54 -5.40 -3.41 -6.97
N LYS A 55 -6.20 -4.29 -6.36
CA LYS A 55 -5.91 -5.71 -6.23
C LYS A 55 -5.60 -6.21 -7.65
N PRO A 56 -4.44 -6.82 -7.96
CA PRO A 56 -4.53 -7.91 -8.92
C PRO A 56 -5.59 -8.85 -8.33
N ALA A 57 -6.59 -9.22 -9.14
CA ALA A 57 -7.60 -10.19 -8.74
C ALA A 57 -6.92 -11.30 -7.92
N PRO A 58 -7.46 -11.69 -6.76
CA PRO A 58 -6.80 -12.69 -5.93
C PRO A 58 -6.48 -13.88 -6.82
N GLU A 59 -5.19 -14.21 -6.95
CA GLU A 59 -4.79 -15.52 -7.43
C GLU A 59 -5.55 -16.50 -6.56
N ALA A 60 -6.50 -17.19 -7.18
CA ALA A 60 -7.25 -18.24 -6.56
C ALA A 60 -6.21 -19.20 -5.98
N LYS A 61 -6.17 -19.26 -4.64
CA LYS A 61 -5.68 -20.45 -3.96
C LYS A 61 -6.60 -21.59 -4.43
N ALA A 62 -6.25 -22.26 -5.51
CA ALA A 62 -6.60 -23.66 -5.72
C ALA A 62 -5.59 -24.44 -4.88
N ASP A 63 -5.82 -24.48 -3.57
CA ASP A 63 -6.53 -25.61 -2.96
C ASP A 63 -5.86 -26.92 -3.36
N LYS A 64 -4.91 -27.31 -2.52
CA LYS A 64 -4.38 -28.65 -2.44
C LYS A 64 -5.55 -29.60 -2.18
N PRO A 65 -5.94 -30.53 -3.07
CA PRO A 65 -6.83 -31.59 -2.64
C PRO A 65 -5.99 -32.57 -1.84
N SER A 66 -6.06 -32.45 -0.52
CA SER A 66 -5.71 -33.54 0.38
C SER A 66 -6.99 -33.97 1.07
N ARG A 67 -7.61 -35.05 0.57
CA ARG A 67 -8.14 -36.22 1.31
C ARG A 67 -9.33 -36.88 0.62
N GLY A 68 -9.16 -38.18 0.32
CA GLY A 68 -10.21 -39.19 0.55
C GLY A 68 -10.91 -39.75 -0.69
N SER A 69 -10.50 -40.94 -1.12
CA SER A 69 -11.34 -42.15 -1.26
C SER A 69 -10.45 -43.36 -1.44
#